data_AF-A0A9P7SSG6-F1
#
_entry.id   AF-A0A9P7SSG6-F1
#
_cell.length_a   1.000
_cell.length_b   1.000
_cell.length_c   1.000
_cell.angle_alpha   90.00
_cell.angle_beta   90.00
_cell.angle_gamma   90.00
#
_symmetry.space_group_name_H-M   'P 1'
#
loop_
_entity.id
_entity.type
_entity.pdbx_description
1 polymer ?
#
loop_
_entity_poly.entity_id
_entity_poly.type
_entity_poly.pdbx_seq_one_letter_code
_entity_poly.pdbx_strand_id
1 'polypeptide(L)'
;MSSRSFRAIESRQIEIENELQRMIRSMDSLPNLICDKIMRLRTRSKKKLEDKTLEVDTLEARLQSLETQMQEERARSRDRVAGLTMSMQQLEDEKAKLREVILGNSVKQKISDDDIKQRFAGLRQQIQALANSPAYDLQQLYAVRCPARHLEVQWNLFSPADRVFYMRAVIYSIIHRNILSRDIFGLEESLPSREHHREMKLDDALGNFEGLLRENEVKETFISDWRLSTLKCIGTFRPASRDISAASSEIWNFLEAFARYGQDSSKLFADICQLCDNAFNLRLLTRQSDDRYQFEIPEVGVEYDPDKGSVEAYGVIGGSKESNIVAFSFCGALVKYTVNGDTEASFVLEPAQVVVQAKESKKSSYATNDHLTGSIL
;
A
#
# COMPACT_ATOMS: atom_id res chain seq x y z
N MET A 1 -125.28 -9.02 67.31
CA MET A 1 -124.64 -9.71 66.16
C MET A 1 -123.53 -8.79 65.65
N SER A 2 -122.28 -9.16 65.41
CA SER A 2 -121.53 -10.40 65.62
C SER A 2 -120.03 -10.03 65.70
N SER A 3 -119.35 -10.44 66.77
CA SER A 3 -118.06 -9.92 67.29
C SER A 3 -116.82 -10.70 66.82
N ARG A 4 -116.97 -11.68 65.93
CA ARG A 4 -115.87 -12.59 65.52
C ARG A 4 -115.08 -12.18 64.27
N SER A 5 -115.54 -11.19 63.52
CA SER A 5 -114.77 -10.55 62.42
C SER A 5 -113.73 -9.53 62.94
N PHE A 6 -113.84 -9.09 64.20
CA PHE A 6 -113.07 -7.97 64.72
C PHE A 6 -111.63 -8.35 65.12
N ARG A 7 -111.40 -9.55 65.67
CA ARG A 7 -110.07 -9.93 66.20
C ARG A 7 -109.01 -10.26 65.13
N ALA A 8 -109.41 -10.80 63.97
CA ALA A 8 -108.50 -11.04 62.85
C ALA A 8 -108.12 -9.75 62.10
N ILE A 9 -109.00 -8.74 62.19
CA ILE A 9 -108.74 -7.40 61.65
C ILE A 9 -107.82 -6.63 62.60
N GLU A 10 -108.00 -6.73 63.93
CA GLU A 10 -107.12 -6.09 64.92
C GLU A 10 -105.66 -6.59 64.88
N SER A 11 -105.41 -7.90 64.76
CA SER A 11 -104.02 -8.40 64.67
C SER A 11 -103.32 -7.98 63.38
N ARG A 12 -104.03 -7.95 62.25
CA ARG A 12 -103.49 -7.40 61.00
C ARG A 12 -103.30 -5.89 61.06
N GLN A 13 -104.17 -5.18 61.77
CA GLN A 13 -104.08 -3.74 61.93
C GLN A 13 -102.87 -3.34 62.77
N ILE A 14 -102.57 -4.09 63.84
CA ILE A 14 -101.35 -3.90 64.64
C ILE A 14 -100.08 -4.26 63.85
N GLU A 15 -100.12 -5.31 63.02
CA GLU A 15 -98.99 -5.69 62.17
C GLU A 15 -98.72 -4.64 61.08
N ILE A 16 -99.79 -4.13 60.45
CA ILE A 16 -99.73 -3.03 59.48
C ILE A 16 -99.24 -1.75 60.15
N GLU A 17 -99.73 -1.38 61.35
CA GLU A 17 -99.25 -0.20 62.08
C GLU A 17 -97.79 -0.32 62.49
N ASN A 18 -97.34 -1.51 62.90
CA ASN A 18 -95.94 -1.74 63.23
C ASN A 18 -95.04 -1.69 61.99
N GLU A 19 -95.48 -2.19 60.83
CA GLU A 19 -94.76 -1.99 59.56
C GLU A 19 -94.78 -0.53 59.11
N LEU A 20 -95.92 0.16 59.25
CA LEU A 20 -96.04 1.58 58.92
C LEU A 20 -95.11 2.42 59.80
N GLN A 21 -95.09 2.19 61.12
CA GLN A 21 -94.16 2.87 62.02
C GLN A 21 -92.71 2.52 61.75
N ARG A 22 -92.39 1.28 61.35
CA ARG A 22 -91.03 0.89 60.95
C ARG A 22 -90.61 1.58 59.65
N MET A 23 -91.52 1.70 58.67
CA MET A 23 -91.32 2.48 57.44
C MET A 23 -91.20 3.97 57.71
N ILE A 24 -92.03 4.54 58.59
CA ILE A 24 -91.96 5.95 58.98
C ILE A 24 -90.64 6.24 59.67
N ARG A 25 -90.21 5.42 60.65
CA ARG A 25 -88.89 5.58 61.29
C ARG A 25 -87.73 5.39 60.31
N SER A 26 -87.87 4.48 59.34
CA SER A 26 -86.91 4.32 58.24
C SER A 26 -86.88 5.56 57.33
N MET A 27 -88.05 6.12 56.98
CA MET A 27 -88.20 7.33 56.17
C MET A 27 -87.68 8.57 56.89
N ASP A 28 -87.91 8.71 58.19
CA ASP A 28 -87.40 9.83 58.99
C ASP A 28 -85.86 9.78 59.12
N SER A 29 -85.26 8.59 59.06
CA SER A 29 -83.80 8.41 59.06
C SER A 29 -83.15 8.53 57.68
N LEU A 30 -83.93 8.42 56.59
CA LEU A 30 -83.44 8.41 55.21
C LEU A 30 -82.78 9.74 54.79
N PRO A 31 -83.36 10.93 55.08
CA PRO A 31 -82.73 12.21 54.78
C PRO A 31 -81.37 12.35 55.45
N ASN A 32 -81.26 11.92 56.71
CA ASN A 32 -80.01 11.93 57.45
C ASN A 32 -78.99 10.98 56.81
N LEU A 33 -79.38 9.76 56.45
CA LEU A 33 -78.49 8.78 55.80
C LEU A 33 -78.00 9.26 54.42
N ILE A 34 -78.88 9.89 53.64
CA ILE A 34 -78.55 10.45 52.32
C ILE A 34 -77.62 11.66 52.47
N CYS A 35 -77.91 12.59 53.38
CA CYS A 35 -77.03 13.73 53.70
C CYS A 35 -75.65 13.24 54.13
N ASP A 36 -75.58 12.25 55.02
CA ASP A 36 -74.32 11.71 55.51
C ASP A 36 -73.49 11.07 54.38
N LYS A 37 -74.15 10.31 53.50
CA LYS A 37 -73.52 9.69 52.33
C LYS A 37 -72.99 10.74 51.35
N ILE A 38 -73.77 11.81 51.09
CA ILE A 38 -73.36 12.93 50.23
C ILE A 38 -72.17 13.66 50.85
N MET A 39 -72.20 13.95 52.15
CA MET A 39 -71.11 14.64 52.84
C MET A 39 -69.82 13.82 52.85
N ARG A 40 -69.91 12.49 53.02
CA ARG A 40 -68.77 11.57 52.90
C ARG A 40 -68.21 11.50 51.48
N LEU A 41 -69.07 11.48 50.46
CA LEU A 41 -68.63 11.52 49.06
C LEU A 41 -67.94 12.86 48.74
N ARG A 42 -68.48 13.97 49.25
CA ARG A 42 -67.91 15.31 49.05
C ARG A 42 -66.56 15.46 49.73
N THR A 43 -66.40 14.98 50.96
CA THR A 43 -65.11 14.95 51.66
C THR A 43 -64.10 14.03 51.00
N ARG A 44 -64.50 12.82 50.55
CA ARG A 44 -63.62 11.93 49.78
C ARG A 44 -63.18 12.56 48.45
N SER A 45 -64.12 13.19 47.73
CA SER A 45 -63.81 13.86 46.47
C SER A 45 -62.89 15.06 46.68
N LYS A 46 -63.12 15.84 47.74
CA LYS A 46 -62.26 16.98 48.11
C LYS A 46 -60.84 16.51 48.43
N LYS A 47 -60.70 15.48 49.28
CA LYS A 47 -59.41 14.89 49.61
C LYS A 47 -58.69 14.34 48.37
N LYS A 48 -59.41 13.62 47.50
CA LYS A 48 -58.85 13.11 46.24
C LYS A 48 -58.41 14.23 45.29
N LEU A 49 -59.10 15.37 45.31
CA LEU A 49 -58.71 16.54 44.53
C LEU A 49 -57.45 17.17 45.12
N GLU A 50 -57.39 17.38 46.44
CA GLU A 50 -56.22 17.89 47.15
C GLU A 50 -54.97 17.01 46.93
N ASP A 51 -55.12 15.68 47.05
CA ASP A 51 -54.05 14.71 46.80
C ASP A 51 -53.53 14.79 45.35
N LYS A 52 -54.44 14.94 44.38
CA LYS A 52 -54.09 15.10 42.95
C LYS A 52 -53.42 16.43 42.65
N THR A 53 -53.86 17.52 43.29
CA THR A 53 -53.21 18.82 43.13
C THR A 53 -51.77 18.74 43.64
N LEU A 54 -51.55 18.13 44.80
CA LEU A 54 -50.20 17.91 45.34
C LEU A 54 -49.32 17.05 44.42
N GLU A 55 -49.91 16.01 43.79
CA GLU A 55 -49.21 15.17 42.82
C GLU A 55 -48.80 15.96 41.58
N VAL A 56 -49.69 16.81 41.04
CA VAL A 56 -49.38 17.69 39.91
C VAL A 56 -48.26 18.66 40.26
N ASP A 57 -48.34 19.33 41.41
CA ASP A 57 -47.30 20.27 41.86
C ASP A 57 -45.93 19.57 42.00
N THR A 58 -45.94 18.32 42.51
CA THR A 58 -44.72 17.51 42.64
C THR A 58 -44.14 17.11 41.29
N LEU A 59 -44.99 16.77 40.31
CA LEU A 59 -44.57 16.43 38.95
C LEU A 59 -44.05 17.64 38.19
N GLU A 60 -44.69 18.81 38.34
CA GLU A 60 -44.23 20.07 37.76
C GLU A 60 -42.84 20.47 38.28
N ALA A 61 -42.62 20.37 39.60
CA ALA A 61 -41.31 20.62 40.20
C ALA A 61 -40.23 19.65 39.68
N ARG A 62 -40.58 18.36 39.49
CA ARG A 62 -39.67 17.36 38.91
C ARG A 62 -39.36 17.64 37.45
N LEU A 63 -40.36 18.06 36.66
CA LEU A 63 -40.17 18.41 35.25
C LEU A 63 -39.25 19.63 35.10
N GLN A 64 -39.45 20.68 35.89
CA GLN A 64 -38.57 21.86 35.90
C GLN A 64 -37.14 21.49 36.31
N SER A 65 -36.97 20.63 37.32
CA SER A 65 -35.67 20.13 37.75
C SER A 65 -34.96 19.34 36.64
N LEU A 66 -35.67 18.43 35.97
CA LEU A 66 -35.13 17.62 34.88
C LEU A 66 -34.77 18.47 33.66
N GLU A 67 -35.62 19.45 33.33
CA GLU A 67 -35.38 20.36 32.21
C GLU A 67 -34.12 21.21 32.45
N THR A 68 -33.94 21.72 33.67
CA THR A 68 -32.74 22.44 34.08
C THR A 68 -31.50 21.56 33.97
N GLN A 69 -31.55 20.33 34.51
CA GLN A 69 -30.45 19.37 34.43
C GLN A 69 -30.09 19.03 32.99
N MET A 70 -31.09 18.86 32.13
CA MET A 70 -30.88 18.53 30.72
C MET A 70 -30.29 19.71 29.94
N GLN A 71 -30.66 20.95 30.28
CA GLN A 71 -30.03 22.15 29.72
C GLN A 71 -28.56 22.28 30.15
N GLU A 72 -28.26 22.03 31.44
CA GLU A 72 -26.90 22.03 31.96
C GLU A 72 -26.02 20.96 31.29
N GLU A 73 -26.50 19.72 31.16
CA GLU A 73 -25.75 18.65 30.47
C GLU A 73 -25.57 18.93 28.97
N ARG A 74 -26.55 19.56 28.32
CA ARG A 74 -26.40 20.01 26.92
C ARG A 74 -25.35 21.10 26.77
N ALA A 75 -25.25 22.02 27.74
CA ALA A 75 -24.22 23.05 27.75
C ALA A 75 -22.83 22.42 27.95
N ARG A 76 -22.68 21.57 28.98
CA ARG A 76 -21.43 20.83 29.24
C ARG A 76 -20.97 19.99 28.05
N SER A 77 -21.90 19.30 27.39
CA SER A 77 -21.60 18.49 26.22
C SER A 77 -21.14 19.34 25.03
N ARG A 78 -21.76 20.50 24.81
CA ARG A 78 -21.34 21.46 23.76
C ARG A 78 -19.94 21.99 24.03
N ASP A 79 -19.65 22.39 25.27
CA ASP A 79 -18.32 22.89 25.65
C ASP A 79 -17.25 21.81 25.49
N ARG A 80 -17.57 20.56 25.86
CA ARG A 80 -16.65 19.42 25.67
C ARG A 80 -16.38 19.12 24.20
N VAL A 81 -17.40 19.14 23.35
CA VAL A 81 -17.23 18.95 21.90
C VAL A 81 -16.39 20.07 21.30
N ALA A 82 -16.66 21.33 21.64
CA ALA A 82 -15.86 22.46 21.18
C ALA A 82 -14.38 22.33 21.60
N GLY A 83 -14.13 21.95 22.85
CA GLY A 83 -12.78 21.69 23.35
C GLY A 83 -12.05 20.55 22.60
N LEU A 84 -12.75 19.45 22.32
CA LEU A 84 -12.18 18.35 21.53
C LEU A 84 -11.89 18.74 20.08
N THR A 85 -12.79 19.49 19.44
CA THR A 85 -12.57 19.99 18.07
C THR A 85 -11.37 20.92 18.00
N MET A 86 -11.19 21.82 18.97
CA MET A 86 -10.01 22.68 19.04
C MET A 86 -8.72 21.87 19.23
N SER A 87 -8.74 20.85 20.09
CA SER A 87 -7.58 19.98 20.31
C SER A 87 -7.23 19.15 19.08
N MET A 88 -8.23 18.64 18.34
CA MET A 88 -7.99 17.98 17.05
C MET A 88 -7.33 18.93 16.04
N GLN A 89 -7.84 20.16 15.91
CA GLN A 89 -7.25 21.15 15.01
C GLN A 89 -5.79 21.47 15.39
N GLN A 90 -5.50 21.65 16.68
CA GLN A 90 -4.14 21.87 17.16
C GLN A 90 -3.21 20.70 16.82
N LEU A 91 -3.67 19.46 17.01
CA LEU A 91 -2.88 18.27 16.67
C LEU A 91 -2.64 18.15 15.16
N GLU A 92 -3.62 18.51 14.33
CA GLU A 92 -3.44 18.57 12.87
C GLU A 92 -2.43 19.63 12.45
N ASP A 93 -2.49 20.82 13.07
CA ASP A 93 -1.53 21.90 12.83
C ASP A 93 -0.10 21.52 13.30
N GLU A 94 0.03 20.87 14.46
CA GLU A 94 1.31 20.35 14.96
C GLU A 94 1.88 19.25 14.06
N LYS A 95 1.03 18.33 13.60
CA LYS A 95 1.40 17.30 12.61
C LYS A 95 1.86 17.92 11.31
N ALA A 96 1.20 18.99 10.83
CA ALA A 96 1.61 19.72 9.64
C ALA A 96 2.97 20.40 9.83
N LYS A 97 3.19 21.06 10.97
CA LYS A 97 4.48 21.67 11.31
C LYS A 97 5.61 20.65 11.44
N LEU A 98 5.36 19.50 12.08
CA LEU A 98 6.37 18.44 12.18
C LEU A 98 6.73 17.89 10.79
N ARG A 99 5.74 17.70 9.92
CA ARG A 99 6.00 17.37 8.50
C ARG A 99 6.84 18.44 7.83
N GLU A 100 6.52 19.72 8.01
CA GLU A 100 7.29 20.83 7.45
C GLU A 100 8.72 20.89 8.02
N VAL A 101 8.95 20.63 9.30
CA VAL A 101 10.32 20.60 9.87
C VAL A 101 11.11 19.40 9.34
N ILE A 102 10.47 18.24 9.19
CA ILE A 102 11.10 17.02 8.65
C ILE A 102 11.41 17.19 7.15
N LEU A 103 10.50 17.79 6.39
CA LEU A 103 10.55 17.89 4.93
C LEU A 103 11.17 19.21 4.42
N GLY A 104 10.95 20.32 5.10
CA GLY A 104 11.29 21.69 4.67
C GLY A 104 12.78 22.04 4.73
N ASN A 105 13.59 21.33 5.51
CA ASN A 105 15.05 21.44 5.46
C ASN A 105 15.70 20.60 4.35
N SER A 106 14.90 19.86 3.58
CA SER A 106 15.39 19.21 2.37
C SER A 106 15.29 20.23 1.25
N VAL A 107 16.37 20.95 0.99
CA VAL A 107 16.61 21.45 -0.36
C VAL A 107 16.55 20.20 -1.24
N LYS A 108 15.42 19.97 -1.91
CA LYS A 108 15.27 18.89 -2.87
C LYS A 108 16.36 19.15 -3.90
N GLN A 109 17.49 18.46 -3.78
CA GLN A 109 18.45 18.39 -4.86
C GLN A 109 17.69 17.70 -5.97
N LYS A 110 17.15 18.52 -6.88
CA LYS A 110 16.41 18.02 -8.02
C LYS A 110 17.43 17.34 -8.91
N ILE A 111 17.50 16.02 -8.78
CA ILE A 111 18.31 15.17 -9.65
C ILE A 111 17.79 15.38 -11.07
N SER A 112 18.67 15.81 -11.97
CA SER A 112 18.29 16.06 -13.36
C SER A 112 18.12 14.74 -14.11
N ASP A 113 17.13 14.67 -15.00
CA ASP A 113 16.95 13.55 -15.92
C ASP A 113 18.23 13.34 -16.75
N ASP A 114 18.93 14.41 -17.12
CA ASP A 114 20.19 14.36 -17.87
C ASP A 114 21.32 13.67 -17.09
N ASP A 115 21.40 13.89 -15.77
CA ASP A 115 22.40 13.23 -14.93
C ASP A 115 22.14 11.73 -14.87
N ILE A 116 20.88 11.32 -14.72
CA ILE A 116 20.48 9.91 -14.70
C ILE A 116 20.78 9.26 -16.06
N LYS A 117 20.41 9.93 -17.17
CA LYS A 117 20.70 9.48 -18.54
C LYS A 117 22.20 9.32 -18.77
N GLN A 118 23.01 10.30 -18.39
CA GLN A 118 24.46 10.25 -18.55
C GLN A 118 25.08 9.10 -17.75
N ARG A 119 24.64 8.88 -16.50
CA ARG A 119 25.09 7.76 -15.67
C ARG A 119 24.70 6.42 -16.28
N PHE A 120 23.49 6.29 -16.81
CA PHE A 120 23.02 5.09 -17.48
C PHE A 120 23.77 4.81 -18.80
N ALA A 121 24.04 5.84 -19.60
CA ALA A 121 24.87 5.74 -20.79
C ALA A 121 26.31 5.31 -20.45
N GLY A 122 26.89 5.85 -19.37
CA GLY A 122 28.19 5.42 -18.84
C GLY A 122 28.20 3.95 -18.43
N LEU A 123 27.13 3.47 -17.79
CA LEU A 123 26.96 2.05 -17.46
C LEU A 123 26.96 1.17 -18.71
N ARG A 124 26.19 1.55 -19.75
CA ARG A 124 26.15 0.85 -21.06
C ARG A 124 27.54 0.75 -21.69
N GLN A 125 28.29 1.85 -21.67
CA GLN A 125 29.65 1.90 -22.21
C GLN A 125 30.61 0.99 -21.44
N GLN A 126 30.50 0.91 -20.11
CA GLN A 126 31.32 -0.01 -19.31
C GLN A 126 31.00 -1.47 -19.60
N ILE A 127 29.72 -1.83 -19.71
CA ILE A 127 29.30 -3.18 -20.12
C ILE A 127 29.87 -3.52 -21.51
N GLN A 128 29.79 -2.58 -22.45
CA GLN A 128 30.36 -2.74 -23.78
C GLN A 128 31.87 -2.91 -23.75
N ALA A 129 32.59 -2.08 -22.98
CA ALA A 129 34.05 -2.16 -22.87
C ALA A 129 34.50 -3.48 -22.24
N LEU A 130 33.79 -3.94 -21.22
CA LEU A 130 34.04 -5.23 -20.58
C LEU A 130 33.81 -6.38 -21.57
N ALA A 131 32.65 -6.44 -22.23
CA ALA A 131 32.34 -7.50 -23.18
C ALA A 131 33.27 -7.54 -24.42
N ASN A 132 33.84 -6.39 -24.80
CA ASN A 132 34.83 -6.29 -25.90
C ASN A 132 36.28 -6.39 -25.43
N SER A 133 36.54 -6.71 -24.16
CA SER A 133 37.89 -6.75 -23.64
C SER A 133 38.74 -7.78 -24.40
N PRO A 134 39.94 -7.41 -24.87
CA PRO A 134 40.85 -8.34 -25.55
C PRO A 134 41.39 -9.43 -24.61
N ALA A 135 41.15 -9.30 -23.30
CA ALA A 135 41.46 -10.32 -22.32
C ALA A 135 40.58 -11.58 -22.47
N TYR A 136 39.47 -11.49 -23.22
CA TYR A 136 38.60 -12.62 -23.48
C TYR A 136 38.92 -13.30 -24.82
N ASP A 137 38.81 -14.63 -24.87
CA ASP A 137 38.81 -15.41 -26.11
C ASP A 137 37.38 -15.88 -26.42
N LEU A 138 36.67 -15.07 -27.20
CA LEU A 138 35.30 -15.39 -27.61
C LEU A 138 35.22 -16.46 -28.71
N GLN A 139 36.37 -16.88 -29.28
CA GLN A 139 36.44 -17.93 -30.28
C GLN A 139 36.59 -19.31 -29.66
N GLN A 140 37.00 -19.38 -28.38
CA GLN A 140 37.15 -20.63 -27.67
C GLN A 140 35.81 -21.40 -27.66
N LEU A 141 35.77 -22.49 -28.41
CA LEU A 141 34.70 -23.48 -28.38
C LEU A 141 34.92 -24.31 -27.12
N TYR A 142 34.46 -23.83 -25.97
CA TYR A 142 34.48 -24.60 -24.73
C TYR A 142 33.09 -25.08 -24.35
N ALA A 143 33.06 -26.34 -23.92
CA ALA A 143 32.01 -26.88 -23.07
C ALA A 143 32.08 -26.13 -21.74
N VAL A 144 31.49 -24.92 -21.71
CA VAL A 144 31.46 -24.08 -20.53
C VAL A 144 30.90 -24.93 -19.41
N ARG A 145 31.67 -25.15 -18.33
CA ARG A 145 31.15 -25.67 -17.06
C ARG A 145 30.26 -24.62 -16.40
N CYS A 146 29.35 -24.01 -17.16
CA CYS A 146 28.30 -23.21 -16.60
C CYS A 146 27.28 -24.21 -16.04
N PRO A 147 26.88 -24.09 -14.76
CA PRO A 147 25.82 -24.92 -14.19
C PRO A 147 24.53 -24.88 -15.03
N ALA A 148 24.32 -23.78 -15.76
CA ALA A 148 23.22 -23.61 -16.70
C ALA A 148 23.57 -24.21 -18.09
N ARG A 149 23.27 -25.50 -18.27
CA ARG A 149 23.41 -26.24 -19.55
C ARG A 149 22.78 -25.53 -20.77
N HIS A 150 21.84 -24.61 -20.56
CA HIS A 150 21.18 -23.85 -21.61
C HIS A 150 22.11 -22.82 -22.30
N LEU A 151 23.12 -22.28 -21.60
CA LEU A 151 24.03 -21.28 -22.13
C LEU A 151 25.02 -21.89 -23.15
N GLU A 152 25.41 -23.15 -22.95
CA GLU A 152 26.38 -23.86 -23.80
C GLU A 152 25.85 -24.10 -25.23
N VAL A 153 24.57 -24.42 -25.35
CA VAL A 153 23.92 -24.66 -26.65
C VAL A 153 23.79 -23.35 -27.42
N GLN A 154 23.45 -22.25 -26.75
CA GLN A 154 23.26 -20.94 -27.39
C GLN A 154 24.58 -20.33 -27.87
N TRP A 155 25.67 -20.43 -27.09
CA TRP A 155 26.96 -19.83 -27.43
C TRP A 155 27.53 -20.33 -28.77
N ASN A 156 27.40 -21.62 -29.03
CA ASN A 156 27.91 -22.25 -30.25
C ASN A 156 27.08 -21.91 -31.49
N LEU A 157 25.83 -21.49 -31.32
CA LEU A 157 24.96 -21.04 -32.40
C LEU A 157 25.24 -19.60 -32.84
N PHE A 158 25.87 -18.81 -31.97
CA PHE A 158 26.17 -17.41 -32.24
C PHE A 158 27.45 -17.23 -33.05
N SER A 159 27.37 -16.33 -34.03
CA SER A 159 28.56 -15.82 -34.71
C SER A 159 29.46 -15.06 -33.71
N PRO A 160 30.75 -14.85 -34.02
CA PRO A 160 31.63 -14.07 -33.15
C PRO A 160 31.10 -12.67 -32.79
N ALA A 161 30.40 -12.01 -33.73
CA ALA A 161 29.77 -10.71 -33.47
C ALA A 161 28.57 -10.85 -32.52
N ASP A 162 27.74 -11.87 -32.71
CA ASP A 162 26.59 -12.15 -31.85
C ASP A 162 26.99 -12.51 -30.42
N ARG A 163 28.14 -13.20 -30.25
CA ARG A 163 28.70 -13.56 -28.93
C ARG A 163 29.01 -12.34 -28.06
N VAL A 164 29.45 -11.23 -28.67
CA VAL A 164 29.68 -9.97 -27.95
C VAL A 164 28.35 -9.40 -27.43
N PHE A 165 27.31 -9.37 -28.26
CA PHE A 165 25.98 -8.92 -27.84
C PHE A 165 25.41 -9.82 -26.73
N TYR A 166 25.59 -11.13 -26.86
CA TYR A 166 25.17 -12.09 -25.84
C TYR A 166 25.90 -11.89 -24.52
N MET A 167 27.22 -11.69 -24.55
CA MET A 167 28.01 -11.39 -23.35
C MET A 167 27.52 -10.10 -22.67
N ARG A 168 27.22 -9.04 -23.43
CA ARG A 168 26.60 -7.81 -22.91
C ARG A 168 25.25 -8.09 -22.26
N ALA A 169 24.42 -8.92 -22.88
CA ALA A 169 23.12 -9.31 -22.35
C ALA A 169 23.21 -10.05 -21.03
N VAL A 170 24.13 -11.02 -20.90
CA VAL A 170 24.33 -11.74 -19.64
C VAL A 170 24.82 -10.81 -18.55
N ILE A 171 25.82 -9.97 -18.82
CA ILE A 171 26.33 -8.97 -17.86
C ILE A 171 25.20 -8.04 -17.41
N TYR A 172 24.44 -7.48 -18.35
CA TYR A 172 23.33 -6.58 -18.04
C TYR A 172 22.23 -7.28 -17.25
N SER A 173 21.87 -8.52 -17.59
CA SER A 173 20.85 -9.30 -16.88
C SER A 173 21.24 -9.54 -15.42
N ILE A 174 22.51 -9.86 -15.15
CA ILE A 174 23.01 -10.04 -13.78
C ILE A 174 22.93 -8.71 -13.01
N ILE A 175 23.37 -7.61 -13.62
CA ILE A 175 23.29 -6.26 -13.01
C ILE A 175 21.83 -5.86 -12.77
N HIS A 176 20.95 -6.12 -13.73
CA HIS A 176 19.55 -5.78 -13.63
C HIS A 176 18.89 -6.52 -12.48
N ARG A 177 19.01 -7.85 -12.45
CA ARG A 177 18.40 -8.71 -11.43
C ARG A 177 18.91 -8.41 -10.03
N ASN A 178 20.23 -8.21 -9.87
CA ASN A 178 20.84 -8.04 -8.55
C ASN A 178 20.83 -6.59 -8.06
N ILE A 179 20.68 -5.59 -8.94
CA ILE A 179 20.85 -4.18 -8.59
C ILE A 179 19.71 -3.31 -9.16
N LEU A 180 19.57 -3.20 -10.49
CA LEU A 180 18.72 -2.17 -11.09
C LEU A 180 17.22 -2.40 -10.90
N SER A 181 16.77 -3.66 -10.81
CA SER A 181 15.37 -4.01 -10.60
C SER A 181 14.92 -3.94 -9.15
N ARG A 182 15.88 -3.93 -8.19
CA ARG A 182 15.59 -3.95 -6.76
C ARG A 182 15.28 -2.56 -6.23
N ASP A 183 14.35 -2.45 -5.30
CA ASP A 183 14.07 -1.21 -4.57
C ASP A 183 15.06 -1.02 -3.41
N ILE A 184 16.34 -0.78 -3.76
CA ILE A 184 17.42 -0.60 -2.78
C ILE A 184 17.32 0.73 -2.04
N PHE A 185 17.80 0.76 -0.79
CA PHE A 185 17.86 1.97 0.05
C PHE A 185 19.27 2.33 0.54
N GLY A 186 20.27 1.51 0.22
CA GLY A 186 21.67 1.83 0.56
C GLY A 186 22.12 1.31 1.93
N LEU A 187 21.41 0.33 2.49
CA LEU A 187 21.75 -0.33 3.76
C LEU A 187 22.61 -1.60 3.61
N GLU A 188 23.11 -1.92 2.42
CA GLU A 188 23.92 -3.12 2.19
C GLU A 188 25.31 -2.95 2.82
N GLU A 189 25.41 -3.22 4.14
CA GLU A 189 26.62 -3.16 4.97
C GLU A 189 27.59 -4.29 4.72
N SER A 190 28.87 -3.98 4.92
CA SER A 190 30.02 -4.86 5.06
C SER A 190 30.43 -5.08 6.52
N LEU A 191 29.49 -5.37 7.42
CA LEU A 191 29.84 -5.78 8.79
C LEU A 191 30.17 -7.28 8.85
N PRO A 192 31.09 -7.70 9.73
CA PRO A 192 31.57 -9.08 9.77
C PRO A 192 30.44 -10.09 10.05
N SER A 193 30.06 -10.83 9.01
CA SER A 193 29.37 -12.14 8.91
C SER A 193 28.08 -12.43 9.70
N ARG A 194 27.81 -11.80 10.85
CA ARG A 194 26.59 -12.04 11.65
C ARG A 194 25.57 -10.91 11.60
N GLU A 195 26.01 -9.66 11.49
CA GLU A 195 25.11 -8.49 11.40
C GLU A 195 24.65 -8.23 9.96
N HIS A 196 25.47 -8.62 8.98
CA HIS A 196 25.21 -8.58 7.52
C HIS A 196 23.85 -9.16 7.11
N HIS A 197 23.44 -10.27 7.73
CA HIS A 197 22.16 -10.91 7.41
C HIS A 197 20.94 -10.14 7.91
N ARG A 198 21.09 -9.20 8.84
CA ARG A 198 19.96 -8.41 9.36
C ARG A 198 19.74 -7.16 8.52
N GLU A 199 20.80 -6.52 8.05
CA GLU A 199 20.71 -5.28 7.27
C GLU A 199 20.30 -5.52 5.82
N MET A 200 20.85 -6.54 5.16
CA MET A 200 20.38 -6.96 3.85
C MET A 200 18.89 -7.33 3.89
N LYS A 201 18.44 -7.99 4.97
CA LYS A 201 17.02 -8.25 5.23
C LYS A 201 16.21 -6.98 5.46
N LEU A 202 16.82 -5.92 6.00
CA LEU A 202 16.15 -4.64 6.19
C LEU A 202 16.00 -3.91 4.84
N ASP A 203 17.04 -3.84 4.01
CA ASP A 203 16.95 -3.24 2.67
C ASP A 203 15.89 -3.98 1.82
N ASP A 204 15.91 -5.32 1.84
CA ASP A 204 14.87 -6.15 1.22
C ASP A 204 13.48 -5.93 1.82
N ALA A 205 13.37 -5.82 3.14
CA ALA A 205 12.08 -5.57 3.79
C ALA A 205 11.52 -4.19 3.44
N LEU A 206 12.36 -3.16 3.32
CA LEU A 206 11.97 -1.83 2.88
C LEU A 206 11.52 -1.87 1.41
N GLY A 207 12.26 -2.55 0.53
CA GLY A 207 11.86 -2.73 -0.86
C GLY A 207 10.52 -3.47 -1.00
N ASN A 208 10.35 -4.57 -0.26
CA ASN A 208 9.11 -5.33 -0.23
C ASN A 208 7.95 -4.51 0.33
N PHE A 209 8.19 -3.69 1.37
CA PHE A 209 7.18 -2.80 1.91
C PHE A 209 6.75 -1.75 0.89
N GLU A 210 7.67 -1.17 0.12
CA GLU A 210 7.31 -0.29 -1.00
C GLU A 210 6.45 -1.00 -2.05
N GLY A 211 6.82 -2.23 -2.41
CA GLY A 211 6.01 -3.09 -3.28
C GLY A 211 4.59 -3.26 -2.76
N LEU A 212 4.42 -3.58 -1.48
CA LEU A 212 3.13 -3.69 -0.82
C LEU A 212 2.33 -2.39 -0.87
N LEU A 213 2.97 -1.22 -0.69
CA LEU A 213 2.27 0.07 -0.83
C LEU A 213 1.70 0.24 -2.24
N ARG A 214 2.43 -0.15 -3.29
CA ARG A 214 1.94 -0.11 -4.68
C ARG A 214 0.80 -1.10 -4.90
N GLU A 215 0.92 -2.32 -4.41
CA GLU A 215 -0.12 -3.36 -4.52
C GLU A 215 -1.43 -2.97 -3.83
N ASN A 216 -1.35 -2.16 -2.77
CA ASN A 216 -2.52 -1.62 -2.06
C ASN A 216 -3.00 -0.27 -2.61
N GLU A 217 -2.59 0.09 -3.84
CA GLU A 217 -3.02 1.31 -4.56
C GLU A 217 -2.76 2.60 -3.75
N VAL A 218 -1.73 2.62 -2.90
CA VAL A 218 -1.32 3.84 -2.21
C VAL A 218 -0.82 4.84 -3.25
N LYS A 219 -1.27 6.10 -3.16
CA LYS A 219 -0.87 7.14 -4.12
C LYS A 219 0.65 7.25 -4.19
N GLU A 220 1.20 7.25 -5.41
CA GLU A 220 2.64 7.28 -5.66
C GLU A 220 3.32 8.49 -4.98
N THR A 221 2.64 9.63 -4.83
CA THR A 221 3.16 10.78 -4.06
C THR A 221 3.51 10.42 -2.62
N PHE A 222 2.68 9.61 -1.94
CA PHE A 222 2.98 9.13 -0.59
C PHE A 222 4.11 8.11 -0.58
N ILE A 223 4.20 7.26 -1.61
CA ILE A 223 5.26 6.28 -1.76
C ILE A 223 6.61 6.99 -1.95
N SER A 224 6.68 7.99 -2.83
CA SER A 224 7.86 8.83 -3.04
C SER A 224 8.25 9.58 -1.76
N ASP A 225 7.31 10.21 -1.05
CA ASP A 225 7.58 10.90 0.21
C ASP A 225 8.17 9.94 1.26
N TRP A 226 7.58 8.74 1.40
CA TRP A 226 8.08 7.71 2.30
C TRP A 226 9.48 7.23 1.89
N ARG A 227 9.70 6.96 0.60
CA ARG A 227 11.00 6.53 0.05
C ARG A 227 12.09 7.55 0.35
N LEU A 228 11.85 8.82 0.02
CA LEU A 228 12.80 9.91 0.23
C LEU A 228 13.08 10.14 1.71
N SER A 229 12.05 10.07 2.56
CA SER A 229 12.21 10.17 4.01
C SER A 229 13.06 9.01 4.55
N THR A 230 12.83 7.80 4.06
CA THR A 230 13.58 6.60 4.44
C THR A 230 15.04 6.71 4.01
N LEU A 231 15.32 7.08 2.75
CA LEU A 231 16.67 7.33 2.25
C LEU A 231 17.40 8.42 3.04
N LYS A 232 16.69 9.49 3.42
CA LYS A 232 17.23 10.56 4.27
C LYS A 232 17.59 10.05 5.66
N CYS A 233 16.72 9.26 6.29
CA CYS A 233 17.01 8.60 7.56
C CYS A 233 18.23 7.69 7.45
N ILE A 234 18.30 6.86 6.41
CA ILE A 234 19.43 5.95 6.15
C ILE A 234 20.73 6.73 5.97
N GLY A 235 20.71 7.84 5.23
CA GLY A 235 21.88 8.69 5.04
C GLY A 235 22.43 9.33 6.31
N THR A 236 21.68 9.33 7.42
CA THR A 236 22.19 9.74 8.74
C THR A 236 22.99 8.65 9.44
N PHE A 237 22.77 7.40 9.08
CA PHE A 237 23.66 6.31 9.44
C PHE A 237 24.89 6.40 8.53
N ARG A 238 26.07 6.13 9.07
CA ARG A 238 27.32 6.17 8.30
C ARG A 238 27.13 5.27 7.07
N PRO A 239 27.40 5.74 5.84
CA PRO A 239 27.18 4.93 4.66
C PRO A 239 27.97 3.63 4.79
N ALA A 240 27.22 2.53 4.76
CA ALA A 240 27.71 1.17 4.63
C ALA A 240 28.78 1.08 3.52
N SER A 241 29.81 0.25 3.72
CA SER A 241 30.64 -0.15 2.59
C SER A 241 29.85 -1.13 1.74
N ARG A 242 29.88 -0.91 0.42
CA ARG A 242 28.93 -1.44 -0.57
C ARG A 242 29.11 -2.94 -0.77
N ASP A 243 28.10 -3.73 -0.48
CA ASP A 243 28.11 -5.16 -0.83
C ASP A 243 27.54 -5.42 -2.23
N ILE A 244 28.37 -5.14 -3.25
CA ILE A 244 28.11 -5.53 -4.64
C ILE A 244 28.61 -6.96 -4.96
N SER A 245 28.95 -7.76 -3.93
CA SER A 245 29.70 -9.00 -4.11
C SER A 245 28.93 -10.07 -4.86
N ALA A 246 27.60 -10.15 -4.69
CA ALA A 246 26.79 -11.13 -5.38
C ALA A 246 26.81 -10.91 -6.90
N ALA A 247 26.53 -9.68 -7.36
CA ALA A 247 26.55 -9.33 -8.77
C ALA A 247 27.95 -9.46 -9.37
N SER A 248 28.98 -8.95 -8.70
CA SER A 248 30.36 -9.00 -9.22
C SER A 248 30.89 -10.43 -9.28
N SER A 249 30.61 -11.26 -8.28
CA SER A 249 30.99 -12.68 -8.28
C SER A 249 30.27 -13.46 -9.37
N GLU A 250 28.99 -13.20 -9.58
CA GLU A 250 28.22 -13.87 -10.63
C GLU A 250 28.71 -13.50 -12.03
N ILE A 251 28.98 -12.20 -12.28
CA ILE A 251 29.59 -11.74 -13.53
C ILE A 251 30.97 -12.37 -13.71
N TRP A 252 31.80 -12.39 -12.66
CA TRP A 252 33.12 -13.01 -12.72
C TRP A 252 33.05 -14.50 -13.05
N ASN A 253 32.21 -15.26 -12.37
CA ASN A 253 32.03 -16.70 -12.62
C ASN A 253 31.62 -16.99 -14.08
N PHE A 254 30.84 -16.09 -14.69
CA PHE A 254 30.50 -16.16 -16.10
C PHE A 254 31.69 -15.81 -17.01
N LEU A 255 32.38 -14.68 -16.74
CA LEU A 255 33.44 -14.16 -17.61
C LEU A 255 34.77 -14.90 -17.51
N GLU A 256 35.07 -15.50 -16.35
CA GLU A 256 36.30 -16.26 -16.10
C GLU A 256 36.46 -17.40 -17.10
N ALA A 257 35.35 -18.02 -17.53
CA ALA A 257 35.35 -19.08 -18.53
C ALA A 257 35.90 -18.64 -19.90
N PHE A 258 35.91 -17.33 -20.18
CA PHE A 258 36.41 -16.75 -21.43
C PHE A 258 37.77 -16.07 -21.26
N ALA A 259 38.30 -15.96 -20.05
CA ALA A 259 39.55 -15.25 -19.79
C ALA A 259 40.75 -15.99 -20.39
N ARG A 260 41.56 -15.28 -21.18
CA ARG A 260 42.80 -15.83 -21.75
C ARG A 260 43.79 -16.17 -20.65
N TYR A 261 44.52 -17.27 -20.82
CA TYR A 261 45.60 -17.64 -19.92
C TYR A 261 46.65 -16.51 -19.81
N GLY A 262 47.06 -16.17 -18.59
CA GLY A 262 48.06 -15.14 -18.32
C GLY A 262 47.52 -13.69 -18.28
N GLN A 263 46.21 -13.48 -18.41
CA GLN A 263 45.61 -12.17 -18.18
C GLN A 263 45.57 -11.80 -16.69
N ASP A 264 45.63 -10.50 -16.41
CA ASP A 264 45.48 -9.97 -15.05
C ASP A 264 44.02 -10.07 -14.60
N SER A 265 43.67 -11.19 -13.98
CA SER A 265 42.34 -11.43 -13.42
C SER A 265 41.96 -10.41 -12.36
N SER A 266 42.92 -9.86 -11.63
CA SER A 266 42.67 -8.87 -10.58
C SER A 266 42.16 -7.57 -11.18
N LYS A 267 42.72 -7.14 -12.32
CA LYS A 267 42.26 -5.96 -13.04
C LYS A 267 40.83 -6.15 -13.58
N LEU A 268 40.56 -7.27 -14.26
CA LEU A 268 39.22 -7.55 -14.79
C LEU A 268 38.17 -7.61 -13.67
N PHE A 269 38.52 -8.24 -12.55
CA PHE A 269 37.64 -8.28 -11.38
C PHE A 269 37.41 -6.89 -10.79
N ALA A 270 38.44 -6.05 -10.71
CA ALA A 270 38.29 -4.65 -10.29
C ALA A 270 37.37 -3.84 -11.22
N ASP A 271 37.48 -4.04 -12.55
CA ASP A 271 36.60 -3.40 -13.53
C ASP A 271 35.14 -3.86 -13.36
N ILE A 272 34.90 -5.16 -13.06
CA ILE A 272 33.57 -5.71 -12.74
C ILE A 272 33.01 -5.11 -11.46
N CYS A 273 33.82 -5.00 -10.40
CA CYS A 273 33.41 -4.35 -9.16
C CYS A 273 33.02 -2.89 -9.42
N GLN A 274 33.85 -2.15 -10.18
CA GLN A 274 33.54 -0.76 -10.53
C GLN A 274 32.24 -0.63 -11.34
N LEU A 275 31.98 -1.56 -12.25
CA LEU A 275 30.73 -1.62 -13.02
C LEU A 275 29.51 -1.81 -12.10
N CYS A 276 29.59 -2.75 -11.16
CA CYS A 276 28.50 -3.00 -10.19
C CYS A 276 28.30 -1.80 -9.24
N ASP A 277 29.38 -1.17 -8.81
CA ASP A 277 29.34 0.07 -8.02
C ASP A 277 28.63 1.19 -8.76
N ASN A 278 28.92 1.37 -10.05
CA ASN A 278 28.27 2.39 -10.87
C ASN A 278 26.78 2.10 -11.07
N ALA A 279 26.41 0.83 -11.26
CA ALA A 279 25.00 0.41 -11.32
C ALA A 279 24.26 0.69 -10.01
N PHE A 280 24.89 0.37 -8.88
CA PHE A 280 24.33 0.61 -7.55
C PHE A 280 24.12 2.10 -7.29
N ASN A 281 25.14 2.92 -7.58
CA ASN A 281 25.05 4.38 -7.43
C ASN A 281 23.98 4.98 -8.36
N LEU A 282 23.87 4.49 -9.60
CA LEU A 282 22.80 4.89 -10.52
C LEU A 282 21.43 4.52 -9.95
N ARG A 283 21.26 3.30 -9.44
CA ARG A 283 19.99 2.87 -8.86
C ARG A 283 19.64 3.74 -7.65
N LEU A 284 20.56 3.96 -6.72
CA LEU A 284 20.33 4.83 -5.57
C LEU A 284 19.97 6.26 -5.99
N LEU A 285 20.67 6.81 -6.99
CA LEU A 285 20.36 8.12 -7.57
C LEU A 285 18.92 8.18 -8.09
N THR A 286 18.46 7.17 -8.84
CA THR A 286 17.07 7.15 -9.32
C THR A 286 16.04 7.09 -8.18
N ARG A 287 16.38 6.42 -7.07
CA ARG A 287 15.51 6.27 -5.90
C ARG A 287 15.42 7.55 -5.06
N GLN A 288 16.44 8.40 -5.14
CA GLN A 288 16.48 9.73 -4.53
C GLN A 288 15.67 10.79 -5.29
N SER A 289 15.05 10.43 -6.42
CA SER A 289 14.15 11.31 -7.15
C SER A 289 12.70 11.20 -6.64
N ASP A 290 11.94 12.29 -6.79
CA ASP A 290 10.49 12.30 -6.57
C ASP A 290 9.78 11.40 -7.60
N ASP A 291 10.28 11.37 -8.83
CA ASP A 291 9.75 10.55 -9.93
C ASP A 291 10.20 9.09 -9.79
N ARG A 292 9.40 8.16 -10.35
CA ARG A 292 9.75 6.74 -10.36
C ARG A 292 10.49 6.40 -11.64
N TYR A 293 11.68 5.82 -11.51
CA TYR A 293 12.45 5.31 -12.65
C TYR A 293 12.52 3.79 -12.61
N GLN A 294 12.39 3.17 -13.77
CA GLN A 294 12.55 1.73 -13.94
C GLN A 294 13.52 1.43 -15.09
N PHE A 295 14.13 0.26 -14.98
CA PHE A 295 14.99 -0.31 -16.01
C PHE A 295 14.24 -1.49 -16.62
N GLU A 296 13.67 -1.30 -17.81
CA GLU A 296 12.76 -2.27 -18.42
C GLU A 296 13.45 -3.11 -19.48
N ILE A 297 13.28 -4.42 -19.41
CA ILE A 297 13.84 -5.36 -20.39
C ILE A 297 12.69 -5.85 -21.27
N PRO A 298 12.71 -5.55 -22.59
CA PRO A 298 11.73 -6.12 -23.50
C PRO A 298 11.79 -7.65 -23.50
N GLU A 299 10.62 -8.29 -23.47
CA GLU A 299 10.52 -9.75 -23.48
C GLU A 299 11.03 -10.33 -24.81
N VAL A 300 11.66 -11.51 -24.72
CA VAL A 300 12.13 -12.26 -25.88
C VAL A 300 10.92 -12.74 -26.70
N GLY A 301 10.99 -12.58 -28.02
CA GLY A 301 9.94 -12.99 -28.95
C GLY A 301 8.79 -12.00 -29.12
N VAL A 302 8.79 -10.89 -28.37
CA VAL A 302 7.78 -9.85 -28.51
C VAL A 302 8.08 -8.97 -29.73
N GLU A 303 7.04 -8.65 -30.49
CA GLU A 303 7.10 -7.67 -31.57
C GLU A 303 7.07 -6.26 -30.98
N TYR A 304 8.09 -5.45 -31.25
CA TYR A 304 8.13 -4.06 -30.85
C TYR A 304 7.69 -3.14 -31.99
N ASP A 305 7.19 -1.96 -31.61
CA ASP A 305 6.81 -0.91 -32.55
C ASP A 305 7.96 0.10 -32.66
N PRO A 306 8.65 0.19 -33.82
CA PRO A 306 9.74 1.13 -34.02
C PRO A 306 9.33 2.60 -33.82
N ASP A 307 8.05 2.93 -34.06
CA ASP A 307 7.56 4.31 -33.98
C ASP A 307 7.37 4.77 -32.52
N LYS A 308 7.29 3.84 -31.56
CA LYS A 308 7.18 4.17 -30.13
C LYS A 308 8.50 4.65 -29.51
N GLY A 309 9.63 4.36 -30.15
CA GLY A 309 10.96 4.73 -29.63
C GLY A 309 11.35 4.07 -28.31
N SER A 310 10.67 3.00 -27.89
CA SER A 310 11.00 2.26 -26.65
C SER A 310 12.14 1.26 -26.82
N VAL A 311 12.45 0.90 -28.06
CA VAL A 311 13.43 -0.11 -28.44
C VAL A 311 14.24 0.39 -29.63
N GLU A 312 15.56 0.17 -29.57
CA GLU A 312 16.52 0.43 -30.64
C GLU A 312 17.23 -0.89 -31.01
N ALA A 313 17.12 -1.30 -32.26
CA ALA A 313 17.77 -2.50 -32.77
C ALA A 313 19.21 -2.21 -33.21
N TYR A 314 20.15 -3.02 -32.74
CA TYR A 314 21.59 -2.88 -33.04
C TYR A 314 22.14 -4.02 -33.90
N GLY A 315 21.37 -5.09 -34.08
CA GLY A 315 21.82 -6.25 -34.81
C GLY A 315 20.68 -7.20 -35.15
N VAL A 316 20.90 -8.04 -36.15
CA VAL A 316 19.98 -9.09 -36.57
C VAL A 316 20.68 -10.42 -36.39
N ILE A 317 20.11 -11.33 -35.60
CA ILE A 317 20.67 -12.67 -35.45
C ILE A 317 20.73 -13.33 -36.84
N GLY A 318 21.92 -13.79 -37.22
CA GLY A 318 22.15 -14.45 -38.52
C GLY A 318 22.27 -13.50 -39.72
N GLY A 319 22.33 -12.18 -39.52
CA GLY A 319 22.78 -11.22 -40.54
C GLY A 319 21.86 -11.02 -41.74
N SER A 320 20.55 -11.24 -41.59
CA SER A 320 19.57 -11.06 -42.68
C SER A 320 18.69 -9.81 -42.46
N LYS A 321 17.56 -9.71 -43.17
CA LYS A 321 16.66 -8.56 -43.08
C LYS A 321 16.04 -8.45 -41.68
N GLU A 322 16.21 -7.27 -41.07
CA GLU A 322 15.71 -6.92 -39.74
C GLU A 322 14.19 -7.16 -39.60
N SER A 323 13.78 -7.93 -38.59
CA SER A 323 12.38 -8.04 -38.15
C SER A 323 12.13 -7.14 -36.94
N ASN A 324 10.87 -6.98 -36.57
CA ASN A 324 10.50 -6.24 -35.37
C ASN A 324 10.37 -7.16 -34.15
N ILE A 325 10.88 -8.40 -34.21
CA ILE A 325 10.77 -9.38 -33.13
C ILE A 325 12.06 -9.37 -32.33
N VAL A 326 11.97 -9.08 -31.03
CA VAL A 326 13.12 -9.10 -30.12
C VAL A 326 13.66 -10.53 -30.02
N ALA A 327 14.94 -10.73 -30.33
CA ALA A 327 15.60 -12.00 -30.10
C ALA A 327 16.21 -12.06 -28.70
N PHE A 328 16.90 -11.00 -28.28
CA PHE A 328 17.26 -10.77 -26.88
C PHE A 328 17.62 -9.28 -26.68
N SER A 329 17.45 -8.81 -25.45
CA SER A 329 17.90 -7.48 -25.02
C SER A 329 19.30 -7.59 -24.43
N PHE A 330 20.21 -6.73 -24.85
CA PHE A 330 21.54 -6.63 -24.22
C PHE A 330 21.70 -5.37 -23.37
N CYS A 331 20.70 -4.48 -23.38
CA CYS A 331 20.50 -3.45 -22.38
C CYS A 331 19.03 -3.02 -22.34
N GLY A 332 18.46 -2.90 -21.15
CA GLY A 332 17.09 -2.42 -20.96
C GLY A 332 16.91 -0.93 -21.27
N ALA A 333 15.65 -0.51 -21.34
CA ALA A 333 15.23 0.88 -21.42
C ALA A 333 15.32 1.55 -20.05
N LEU A 334 15.63 2.85 -20.02
CA LEU A 334 15.41 3.69 -18.84
C LEU A 334 14.08 4.42 -19.03
N VAL A 335 13.12 4.09 -18.18
CA VAL A 335 11.75 4.64 -18.24
C VAL A 335 11.48 5.46 -16.99
N LYS A 336 10.98 6.67 -17.20
CA LYS A 336 10.52 7.57 -16.15
C LYS A 336 9.00 7.56 -16.08
N TYR A 337 8.47 7.40 -14.89
CA TYR A 337 7.05 7.43 -14.60
C TYR A 337 6.75 8.70 -13.79
N THR A 338 5.91 9.56 -14.36
CA THR A 338 5.48 10.81 -13.72
C THR A 338 4.00 10.75 -13.40
N VAL A 339 3.64 11.23 -12.21
CA VAL A 339 2.27 11.26 -11.72
C VAL A 339 1.66 12.61 -12.04
N ASN A 340 0.70 12.66 -12.96
CA ASN A 340 -0.10 13.84 -13.26
C ASN A 340 -1.53 13.62 -12.74
N GLY A 341 -1.80 14.06 -11.51
CA GLY A 341 -3.07 13.80 -10.84
C GLY A 341 -3.23 12.31 -10.52
N ASP A 342 -4.29 11.68 -11.04
CA ASP A 342 -4.56 10.25 -10.86
C ASP A 342 -4.05 9.39 -12.05
N THR A 343 -3.41 10.02 -13.05
CA THR A 343 -2.85 9.31 -14.22
C THR A 343 -1.33 9.26 -14.14
N GLU A 344 -0.78 8.06 -14.30
CA GLU A 344 0.64 7.83 -14.46
C GLU A 344 1.01 7.84 -15.95
N ALA A 345 1.95 8.70 -16.34
CA ALA A 345 2.50 8.77 -17.68
C ALA A 345 3.93 8.24 -17.68
N SER A 346 4.26 7.38 -18.64
CA SER A 346 5.62 6.87 -18.83
C SER A 346 6.34 7.59 -19.97
N PHE A 347 7.63 7.84 -19.78
CA PHE A 347 8.52 8.50 -20.72
C PHE A 347 9.79 7.66 -20.85
N VAL A 348 10.08 7.21 -22.07
CA VAL A 348 11.34 6.52 -22.37
C VAL A 348 12.43 7.57 -22.44
N LEU A 349 13.36 7.54 -21.49
CA LEU A 349 14.51 8.44 -21.47
C LEU A 349 15.66 7.92 -22.33
N GLU A 350 15.85 6.59 -22.30
CA GLU A 350 16.81 5.87 -23.14
C GLU A 350 16.16 4.56 -23.61
N PRO A 351 16.10 4.28 -24.94
CA PRO A 351 15.47 3.07 -25.47
C PRO A 351 16.24 1.82 -25.08
N ALA A 352 15.56 0.68 -24.99
CA ALA A 352 16.23 -0.62 -24.82
C ALA A 352 17.08 -0.94 -26.06
N GLN A 353 18.26 -1.53 -25.88
CA GLN A 353 19.13 -1.95 -26.97
C GLN A 353 18.99 -3.46 -27.18
N VAL A 354 18.49 -3.86 -28.35
CA VAL A 354 18.14 -5.26 -28.64
C VAL A 354 18.84 -5.80 -29.89
N VAL A 355 18.99 -7.11 -29.93
CA VAL A 355 19.20 -7.87 -31.17
C VAL A 355 17.86 -8.45 -31.59
N VAL A 356 17.53 -8.34 -32.87
CA VAL A 356 16.23 -8.80 -33.41
C VAL A 356 16.38 -10.06 -34.25
N GLN A 357 15.25 -10.73 -34.47
CA GLN A 357 15.21 -11.91 -35.33
C GLN A 357 15.27 -11.51 -36.82
N ALA A 358 15.68 -12.46 -37.65
CA ALA A 358 15.57 -12.41 -39.10
C ALA A 358 14.11 -12.46 -39.59
N LYS A 359 13.69 -11.62 -40.55
CA LYS A 359 12.33 -11.67 -41.15
C LYS A 359 11.98 -13.02 -41.78
N GLU A 360 12.97 -13.77 -42.26
CA GLU A 360 12.77 -15.03 -43.00
C GLU A 360 12.74 -16.29 -42.11
N SER A 361 12.90 -16.15 -40.79
CA SER A 361 12.92 -17.28 -39.86
C SER A 361 11.56 -17.99 -39.69
N LYS A 362 10.44 -17.43 -40.21
CA LYS A 362 9.08 -18.00 -40.08
C LYS A 362 8.92 -19.42 -40.64
N LYS A 363 9.89 -19.95 -41.40
CA LYS A 363 9.87 -21.33 -41.92
C LYS A 363 10.87 -22.29 -41.29
N SER A 364 11.70 -21.87 -40.33
CA SER A 364 12.59 -22.81 -39.64
C SER A 364 11.83 -23.49 -38.50
N SER A 365 11.34 -24.69 -38.78
CA SER A 365 10.68 -25.61 -37.83
C SER A 365 11.62 -26.19 -36.76
N TYR A 366 12.73 -25.54 -36.45
CA TYR A 366 13.61 -25.97 -35.36
C TYR A 366 13.18 -25.31 -34.06
N ALA A 367 12.26 -25.96 -33.34
CA ALA A 367 12.37 -26.20 -31.90
C ALA A 367 13.00 -25.07 -31.02
N THR A 368 12.60 -23.81 -31.20
CA THR A 368 13.19 -22.66 -30.49
C THR A 368 12.23 -21.94 -29.54
N ASN A 369 10.93 -22.18 -29.62
CA ASN A 369 9.98 -21.59 -28.68
C ASN A 369 10.06 -22.20 -27.27
N ASP A 370 10.51 -23.45 -27.11
CA ASP A 370 10.58 -24.10 -25.79
C ASP A 370 11.96 -23.98 -25.10
N HIS A 371 13.00 -23.52 -25.80
CA HIS A 371 14.37 -23.45 -25.23
C HIS A 371 14.91 -22.04 -25.00
N LEU A 372 14.27 -20.99 -25.54
CA LEU A 372 14.72 -19.60 -25.34
C LEU A 372 13.89 -18.84 -24.30
N THR A 373 12.64 -19.22 -24.09
CA THR A 373 11.69 -18.49 -23.22
C THR A 373 11.79 -18.87 -21.75
N GLY A 374 12.37 -20.03 -21.41
CA GLY A 374 12.31 -20.57 -20.05
C GLY A 374 13.54 -20.37 -19.15
N SER A 375 14.63 -19.71 -19.60
CA SER A 375 15.90 -19.79 -18.84
C SER A 375 16.83 -18.57 -18.89
N ILE A 376 16.36 -17.40 -19.35
CA ILE A 376 17.18 -16.16 -19.36
C ILE A 376 16.74 -15.16 -18.26
N LEU A 377 15.74 -15.47 -17.44
CA LEU A 377 15.30 -14.59 -16.35
C LEU A 377 15.46 -15.25 -14.97
#